data_AF-A0A358KJC8-F1
#
_entry.id   AF-A0A358KJC8-F1
#
_cell.length_a   1.000
_cell.length_b   1.000
_cell.length_c   1.000
_cell.angle_alpha   90.00
_cell.angle_beta   90.00
_cell.angle_gamma   90.00
#
_symmetry.space_group_name_H-M   'P 1'
#
loop_
_entity.id
_entity.type
_entity.pdbx_description
1 polymer ?
#
loop_
_entity_poly.entity_id
_entity_poly.type
_entity_poly.pdbx_seq_one_letter_code
_entity_poly.pdbx_strand_id
1 'polypeptide(L)'
;AFGDRLLLFCCTWLVYCADRVLDVVDADARAETGRHAIHKKGHPVWLSISVVMFITALVIAITRLNASAWLAGGIVFALTAVHFAATHWWPVLRTRLWPKEWHVGLVFSVGCALQVWAVQPDVWPSLLPAVLGFGALCAMSCSHITTWEVVTADRRDADSLLNAHPWFIRRLSWFDIALGLLALTLAAALGQAEIQKALGAVALSGLGLAWLHDRCNRYSADFLRAMADIGLYTPLLFFLN
;
A
#
# COMPACT_ATOMS: atom_id res chain seq x y z
N ALA A 1 16.15 5.48 -15.87
CA ALA A 1 16.58 4.74 -14.65
C ALA A 1 16.55 5.62 -13.40
N PHE A 2 17.48 6.57 -13.19
CA PHE A 2 17.46 7.40 -11.96
C PHE A 2 16.25 8.33 -11.88
N GLY A 3 15.91 9.01 -12.99
CA GLY A 3 14.74 9.90 -13.04
C GLY A 3 13.42 9.20 -12.72
N ASP A 4 13.21 7.99 -13.24
CA ASP A 4 11.98 7.22 -13.01
C ASP A 4 11.88 6.74 -11.55
N ARG A 5 13.01 6.34 -10.95
CA ARG A 5 13.09 5.96 -9.53
C ARG A 5 12.83 7.16 -8.62
N LEU A 6 13.39 8.32 -8.97
CA LEU A 6 13.17 9.57 -8.24
C LEU A 6 11.70 10.01 -8.35
N LEU A 7 11.09 9.87 -9.53
CA LEU A 7 9.67 10.16 -9.73
C LEU A 7 8.79 9.27 -8.85
N LEU A 8 9.03 7.95 -8.83
CA LEU A 8 8.31 7.03 -7.95
C LEU A 8 8.47 7.41 -6.47
N PHE A 9 9.71 7.70 -6.05
CA PHE A 9 9.99 8.14 -4.68
C PHE A 9 9.20 9.42 -4.32
N CYS A 10 9.24 10.44 -5.18
CA CYS A 10 8.50 11.68 -4.98
C CYS A 10 6.99 11.42 -4.93
N CYS A 11 6.44 10.59 -5.82
CA CYS A 11 5.02 10.24 -5.81
C CYS A 11 4.61 9.53 -4.52
N THR A 12 5.38 8.54 -4.05
CA THR A 12 5.11 7.84 -2.79
C THR A 12 5.19 8.79 -1.60
N TRP A 13 6.19 9.68 -1.58
CA TRP A 13 6.30 10.72 -0.55
C TRP A 13 5.10 11.65 -0.53
N LEU A 14 4.62 12.09 -1.70
CA LEU A 14 3.46 12.98 -1.81
C LEU A 14 2.18 12.32 -1.33
N VAL A 15 1.96 11.04 -1.67
CA VAL A 15 0.83 10.26 -1.16
C VAL A 15 0.89 10.13 0.36
N TYR A 16 2.06 9.80 0.92
CA TYR A 16 2.27 9.75 2.37
C TYR A 16 1.98 11.09 3.05
N CYS A 17 2.49 12.20 2.50
CA CYS A 17 2.23 13.52 3.06
C CYS A 17 0.77 13.94 2.95
N ALA A 18 0.09 13.62 1.84
CA ALA A 18 -1.34 13.92 1.66
C ALA A 18 -2.19 13.16 2.68
N ASP A 19 -1.93 11.87 2.88
CA ASP A 19 -2.59 11.03 3.90
C ASP A 19 -2.41 11.64 5.31
N ARG A 20 -1.19 12.07 5.64
CA ARG A 20 -0.90 12.71 6.93
C ARG A 20 -1.51 14.10 7.12
N VAL A 21 -1.66 14.88 6.06
CA VAL A 21 -2.37 16.17 6.13
C VAL A 21 -3.86 15.93 6.34
N LEU A 22 -4.45 14.94 5.65
CA LEU A 22 -5.85 14.56 5.84
C LEU A 22 -6.12 14.04 7.26
N ASP A 23 -5.24 13.20 7.81
CA ASP A 23 -5.30 12.76 9.22
C ASP A 23 -5.33 13.95 10.20
N VAL A 24 -4.56 15.01 9.93
CA VAL A 24 -4.50 16.21 10.76
C VAL A 24 -5.75 17.10 10.61
N VAL A 25 -6.41 17.06 9.45
CA VAL A 25 -7.66 17.79 9.20
C VAL A 25 -8.85 17.07 9.84
N ASP A 26 -8.90 15.74 9.77
CA ASP A 26 -9.95 14.92 10.43
C ASP A 26 -9.80 14.88 11.96
N ALA A 27 -8.59 15.10 12.48
CA ALA A 27 -8.30 15.22 13.91
C ALA A 27 -9.07 16.34 14.63
N ASP A 28 -9.46 17.41 13.92
CA ASP A 28 -10.28 18.48 14.52
C ASP A 28 -11.73 18.00 14.83
N ALA A 29 -12.12 16.79 14.40
CA ALA A 29 -13.44 16.20 14.66
C ALA A 29 -13.48 15.11 15.76
N ARG A 30 -12.36 14.48 16.15
CA ARG A 30 -12.36 13.42 17.19
C ARG A 30 -11.11 13.43 18.09
N ALA A 31 -11.35 13.85 19.34
CA ALA A 31 -10.61 13.60 20.59
C ALA A 31 -9.07 13.40 20.51
N GLU A 32 -8.37 14.41 21.05
CA GLU A 32 -6.92 14.51 21.21
C GLU A 32 -6.26 13.26 21.84
N THR A 33 -5.32 12.65 21.10
CA THR A 33 -4.31 11.74 21.67
C THR A 33 -2.89 12.23 21.35
N GLY A 34 -1.92 11.91 22.21
CA GLY A 34 -0.55 12.48 22.22
C GLY A 34 0.27 12.35 20.94
N ARG A 35 -0.17 11.60 19.91
CA ARG A 35 0.41 11.61 18.55
C ARG A 35 0.21 12.95 17.82
N HIS A 36 -0.77 13.77 18.24
CA HIS A 36 -1.09 15.07 17.63
C HIS A 36 -0.14 16.22 18.04
N ALA A 37 0.54 16.12 19.19
CA ALA A 37 1.39 17.19 19.70
C ALA A 37 2.73 17.35 18.95
N ILE A 38 3.23 16.27 18.34
CA ILE A 38 4.51 16.29 17.60
C ILE A 38 4.30 16.81 16.16
N HIS A 39 3.18 16.50 15.52
CA HIS A 39 2.88 16.94 14.14
C HIS A 39 2.44 18.40 14.02
N LYS A 40 1.74 18.97 15.02
CA LYS A 40 1.39 20.40 15.04
C LYS A 40 2.61 21.34 15.05
N LYS A 41 3.79 20.86 15.49
CA LYS A 41 5.01 21.69 15.62
C LYS A 41 5.89 21.73 14.37
N GLY A 42 5.72 20.82 13.41
CA GLY A 42 6.58 20.69 12.22
C GLY A 42 5.86 20.74 10.86
N HIS A 43 4.53 20.89 10.84
CA HIS A 43 3.70 20.92 9.63
C HIS A 43 4.25 21.78 8.47
N PRO A 44 4.74 23.02 8.67
CA PRO A 44 5.22 23.83 7.55
C PRO A 44 6.50 23.30 6.89
N VAL A 45 7.38 22.61 7.64
CA VAL A 45 8.61 22.01 7.10
C VAL A 45 8.26 20.82 6.22
N TRP A 46 7.38 19.93 6.71
CA TRP A 46 6.90 18.79 5.94
C TRP A 46 6.15 19.23 4.68
N LEU A 47 5.28 20.23 4.79
CA LEU A 47 4.58 20.81 3.65
C LEU A 47 5.54 21.42 2.64
N SER A 48 6.59 22.12 3.09
CA SER A 48 7.61 22.70 2.21
C SER A 48 8.38 21.62 1.46
N ILE A 49 8.78 20.53 2.13
CA ILE A 49 9.43 19.38 1.50
C ILE A 49 8.48 18.74 0.47
N SER A 50 7.20 18.58 0.80
CA SER A 50 6.19 18.06 -0.14
C SER A 50 6.03 18.95 -1.37
N VAL A 51 6.00 20.28 -1.22
CA VAL A 51 5.94 21.20 -2.37
C VAL A 51 7.18 21.04 -3.27
N VAL A 52 8.37 20.95 -2.69
CA VAL A 52 9.61 20.71 -3.45
C VAL A 52 9.57 19.37 -4.17
N MET A 53 9.11 18.31 -3.51
CA MET A 53 8.94 16.98 -4.11
C MET A 53 7.88 16.98 -5.22
N PHE A 54 6.79 17.74 -5.07
CA PHE A 54 5.74 17.91 -6.08
C PHE A 54 6.28 18.60 -7.33
N ILE A 55 6.98 19.72 -7.16
CA ILE A 55 7.58 20.46 -8.29
C ILE A 55 8.60 19.56 -8.99
N THR A 56 9.43 18.84 -8.23
CA THR A 56 10.43 17.92 -8.78
C THR A 56 9.76 16.79 -9.58
N ALA A 57 8.73 16.15 -9.01
CA ALA A 57 7.95 15.13 -9.69
C ALA A 57 7.31 15.67 -10.97
N LEU A 58 6.72 16.86 -10.92
CA LEU A 58 6.06 17.49 -12.07
C LEU A 58 7.04 17.80 -13.20
N VAL A 59 8.20 18.38 -12.87
CA VAL A 59 9.26 18.67 -13.86
C VAL A 59 9.76 17.38 -14.50
N ILE A 60 10.03 16.34 -13.71
CA ILE A 60 10.47 15.04 -14.23
C ILE A 60 9.36 14.42 -15.09
N ALA A 61 8.10 14.51 -14.65
CA ALA A 61 6.98 13.95 -15.40
C ALA A 61 6.81 14.62 -16.76
N ILE A 62 6.84 15.94 -16.82
CA ILE A 62 6.71 16.69 -18.08
C ILE A 62 7.89 16.42 -19.02
N THR A 63 9.10 16.26 -18.47
CA THR A 63 10.32 16.10 -19.30
C THR A 63 10.61 14.66 -19.70
N ARG A 64 10.02 13.66 -19.03
CA ARG A 64 10.38 12.24 -19.21
C ARG A 64 9.21 11.31 -19.53
N LEU A 65 7.98 11.62 -19.12
CA LEU A 65 6.85 10.73 -19.41
C LEU A 65 6.43 10.84 -20.88
N ASN A 66 6.19 9.69 -21.50
CA ASN A 66 5.54 9.62 -22.80
C ASN A 66 4.01 9.87 -22.65
N ALA A 67 3.32 10.12 -23.77
CA ALA A 67 1.88 10.35 -23.77
C ALA A 67 1.09 9.18 -23.16
N SER A 68 1.56 7.94 -23.37
CA SER A 68 0.96 6.73 -22.79
C SER A 68 1.02 6.72 -21.26
N ALA A 69 2.16 7.09 -20.66
CA ALA A 69 2.32 7.17 -19.21
C ALA A 69 1.46 8.28 -18.60
N TRP A 70 1.29 9.42 -19.29
CA TRP A 70 0.35 10.46 -18.88
C TRP A 70 -1.10 9.99 -18.89
N LEU A 71 -1.52 9.29 -19.95
CA LEU A 71 -2.86 8.71 -20.04
C LEU A 71 -3.09 7.68 -18.93
N ALA A 72 -2.12 6.79 -18.72
CA ALA A 72 -2.17 5.77 -17.68
C ALA A 72 -2.26 6.42 -16.28
N GLY A 73 -1.47 7.46 -16.04
CA GLY A 73 -1.49 8.21 -14.79
C GLY A 73 -2.84 8.89 -14.56
N GLY A 74 -3.42 9.47 -15.61
CA GLY A 74 -4.76 10.03 -15.60
C GLY A 74 -5.84 8.99 -15.28
N ILE A 75 -5.75 7.78 -15.83
CA ILE A 75 -6.68 6.68 -15.53
C ILE A 75 -6.57 6.25 -14.07
N VAL A 76 -5.36 6.04 -13.55
CA VAL A 76 -5.16 5.67 -12.13
C VAL A 76 -5.67 6.79 -11.21
N PHE A 77 -5.39 8.05 -11.54
CA PHE A 77 -5.89 9.19 -10.78
C PHE A 77 -7.42 9.24 -10.79
N ALA A 78 -8.05 9.07 -11.95
CA ALA A 78 -9.51 9.06 -12.08
C ALA A 78 -10.13 7.91 -11.29
N LEU A 79 -9.59 6.69 -11.38
CA LEU A 79 -10.06 5.53 -10.60
C LEU A 79 -9.92 5.78 -9.09
N THR A 80 -8.80 6.37 -8.67
CA THR A 80 -8.55 6.71 -7.26
C THR A 80 -9.53 7.78 -6.79
N ALA A 81 -9.76 8.83 -7.57
CA ALA A 81 -10.69 9.90 -7.26
C ALA A 81 -12.14 9.40 -7.20
N VAL A 82 -12.56 8.56 -8.14
CA VAL A 82 -13.89 7.91 -8.13
C VAL A 82 -14.02 7.03 -6.89
N HIS A 83 -13.00 6.25 -6.57
CA HIS A 83 -12.99 5.42 -5.38
C HIS A 83 -13.12 6.25 -4.09
N PHE A 84 -12.35 7.33 -3.98
CA PHE A 84 -12.37 8.23 -2.82
C PHE A 84 -13.73 8.95 -2.70
N ALA A 85 -14.27 9.43 -3.81
CA ALA A 85 -15.61 10.03 -3.84
C ALA A 85 -16.69 9.01 -3.45
N ALA A 86 -16.64 7.80 -3.98
CA ALA A 86 -17.59 6.74 -3.65
C ALA A 86 -17.51 6.31 -2.18
N THR A 87 -16.31 6.23 -1.60
CA THR A 87 -16.13 5.83 -0.19
C THR A 87 -16.43 6.94 0.80
N HIS A 88 -16.17 8.21 0.44
CA HIS A 88 -16.48 9.36 1.28
C HIS A 88 -17.97 9.72 1.24
N TRP A 89 -18.61 9.68 0.06
CA TRP A 89 -19.99 10.17 -0.12
C TRP A 89 -21.04 9.06 -0.02
N TRP A 90 -20.64 7.79 -0.17
CA TRP A 90 -21.56 6.66 -0.13
C TRP A 90 -21.14 5.63 0.93
N PRO A 91 -21.38 5.90 2.23
CA PRO A 91 -21.02 4.97 3.31
C PRO A 91 -21.65 3.57 3.17
N VAL A 92 -22.71 3.41 2.38
CA VAL A 92 -23.29 2.07 2.04
C VAL A 92 -22.39 1.24 1.12
N LEU A 93 -21.56 1.87 0.29
CA LEU A 93 -20.55 1.19 -0.56
C LEU A 93 -19.32 0.73 0.25
N ARG A 94 -19.18 1.20 1.50
CA ARG A 94 -18.28 0.66 2.53
C ARG A 94 -18.81 -0.72 2.95
N THR A 95 -18.83 -1.66 2.01
CA THR A 95 -19.47 -2.96 2.15
C THR A 95 -18.63 -3.92 2.97
N ARG A 96 -19.33 -4.92 3.54
CA ARG A 96 -18.84 -5.96 4.44
C ARG A 96 -17.71 -6.86 3.87
N LEU A 97 -17.31 -6.67 2.62
CA LEU A 97 -16.37 -7.52 1.89
C LEU A 97 -15.20 -6.75 1.28
N TRP A 98 -15.22 -5.41 1.35
CA TRP A 98 -14.20 -4.59 0.69
C TRP A 98 -13.66 -3.48 1.61
N PRO A 99 -12.70 -3.82 2.50
CA PRO A 99 -12.02 -2.84 3.35
C PRO A 99 -11.29 -1.78 2.50
N LYS A 100 -11.18 -0.55 3.01
CA LYS A 100 -10.48 0.56 2.32
C LYS A 100 -9.02 0.21 1.97
N GLU A 101 -8.41 -0.64 2.77
CA GLU A 101 -7.03 -1.11 2.68
C GLU A 101 -6.78 -1.89 1.38
N TRP A 102 -7.77 -2.63 0.87
CA TRP A 102 -7.67 -3.38 -0.39
C TRP A 102 -7.59 -2.49 -1.61
N HIS A 103 -8.31 -1.37 -1.60
CA HIS A 103 -8.21 -0.40 -2.69
C HIS A 103 -6.86 0.29 -2.70
N VAL A 104 -6.38 0.74 -1.54
CA VAL A 104 -5.08 1.43 -1.44
C VAL A 104 -3.95 0.51 -1.92
N GLY A 105 -3.94 -0.75 -1.49
CA GLY A 105 -2.94 -1.74 -1.92
C GLY A 105 -2.97 -1.99 -3.45
N LEU A 106 -4.16 -2.14 -4.04
CA LEU A 106 -4.31 -2.35 -5.48
C LEU A 106 -3.93 -1.12 -6.30
N VAL A 107 -4.39 0.06 -5.91
CA VAL A 107 -4.03 1.34 -6.57
C VAL A 107 -2.53 1.56 -6.52
N PHE A 108 -1.90 1.31 -5.37
CA PHE A 108 -0.45 1.43 -5.21
C PHE A 108 0.29 0.47 -6.16
N SER A 109 -0.08 -0.81 -6.16
CA SER A 109 0.58 -1.80 -7.02
C SER A 109 0.42 -1.50 -8.51
N VAL A 110 -0.79 -1.12 -8.94
CA VAL A 110 -1.05 -0.70 -10.32
C VAL A 110 -0.23 0.55 -10.67
N GLY A 111 -0.13 1.50 -9.75
CA GLY A 111 0.72 2.68 -9.87
C GLY A 111 2.21 2.33 -10.08
N CYS A 112 2.73 1.35 -9.33
CA CYS A 112 4.10 0.86 -9.52
C CYS A 112 4.32 0.20 -10.89
N ALA A 113 3.31 -0.51 -11.39
CA ALA A 113 3.40 -1.26 -12.66
C ALA A 113 3.10 -0.40 -13.90
N LEU A 114 2.54 0.79 -13.71
CA LEU A 114 2.08 1.70 -14.76
C LEU A 114 3.18 2.08 -15.75
N GLN A 115 4.39 2.33 -15.25
CA GLN A 115 5.53 2.68 -16.10
C GLN A 115 5.92 1.52 -17.02
N VAL A 116 5.82 0.28 -16.53
CA VAL A 116 6.13 -0.91 -17.33
C VAL A 116 5.11 -1.06 -18.45
N TRP A 117 3.82 -0.87 -18.14
CA TRP A 117 2.76 -0.83 -19.16
C TRP A 117 3.01 0.23 -20.23
N ALA A 118 3.42 1.44 -19.81
CA ALA A 118 3.60 2.57 -20.72
C ALA A 118 4.81 2.42 -21.67
N VAL A 119 5.80 1.62 -21.29
CA VAL A 119 7.03 1.38 -22.08
C VAL A 119 6.94 0.06 -22.86
N GLN A 120 6.34 -0.98 -22.30
CA GLN A 120 6.22 -2.31 -22.90
C GLN A 120 4.82 -2.89 -22.61
N PRO A 121 3.78 -2.51 -23.39
CA PRO A 121 2.43 -3.00 -23.17
C PRO A 121 2.29 -4.51 -23.40
N ASP A 122 3.14 -5.11 -24.24
CA ASP A 122 3.07 -6.54 -24.60
C ASP A 122 3.37 -7.48 -23.41
N VAL A 123 4.17 -7.03 -22.43
CA VAL A 123 4.50 -7.81 -21.23
C VAL A 123 3.48 -7.61 -20.10
N TRP A 124 2.50 -6.74 -20.28
CA TRP A 124 1.52 -6.43 -19.24
C TRP A 124 0.71 -7.66 -18.77
N PRO A 125 0.17 -8.51 -19.67
CA PRO A 125 -0.64 -9.65 -19.24
C PRO A 125 0.14 -10.65 -18.39
N SER A 126 1.44 -10.84 -18.67
CA SER A 126 2.28 -11.73 -17.88
C SER A 126 2.65 -11.12 -16.52
N LEU A 127 2.67 -9.80 -16.38
CA LEU A 127 2.94 -9.11 -15.11
C LEU A 127 1.75 -9.07 -14.16
N LEU A 128 0.52 -9.23 -14.66
CA LEU A 128 -0.71 -9.16 -13.86
C LEU A 128 -0.67 -10.01 -12.58
N PRO A 129 -0.20 -11.27 -12.58
CA PRO A 129 -0.12 -12.08 -11.36
C PRO A 129 0.78 -11.45 -10.29
N ALA A 130 1.92 -10.89 -10.69
CA ALA A 130 2.85 -10.23 -9.77
C ALA A 130 2.27 -8.91 -9.24
N VAL A 131 1.63 -8.12 -10.12
CA VAL A 131 0.97 -6.85 -9.74
C VAL A 131 -0.19 -7.12 -8.78
N LEU A 132 -1.05 -8.08 -9.06
CA LEU A 132 -2.18 -8.44 -8.20
C LEU A 132 -1.69 -9.03 -6.88
N GLY A 133 -0.68 -9.91 -6.92
CA GLY A 133 -0.06 -10.49 -5.72
C GLY A 133 0.57 -9.43 -4.82
N PHE A 134 1.31 -8.48 -5.39
CA PHE A 134 1.90 -7.37 -4.65
C PHE A 134 0.83 -6.41 -4.08
N GLY A 135 -0.24 -6.14 -4.84
CA GLY A 135 -1.35 -5.31 -4.36
C GLY A 135 -2.10 -5.96 -3.21
N ALA A 136 -2.34 -7.27 -3.28
CA ALA A 136 -2.92 -8.05 -2.19
C ALA A 136 -2.00 -8.06 -0.95
N LEU A 137 -0.68 -8.20 -1.15
CA LEU A 137 0.28 -8.14 -0.06
C LEU A 137 0.28 -6.77 0.64
N CYS A 138 0.26 -5.67 -0.12
CA CYS A 138 0.18 -4.33 0.43
C CYS A 138 -1.12 -4.14 1.24
N ALA A 139 -2.25 -4.59 0.69
CA ALA A 139 -3.55 -4.56 1.38
C ALA A 139 -3.53 -5.35 2.69
N MET A 140 -2.93 -6.54 2.69
CA MET A 140 -2.77 -7.38 3.87
C MET A 140 -1.86 -6.72 4.91
N SER A 141 -0.72 -6.17 4.49
CA SER A 141 0.20 -5.43 5.38
C SER A 141 -0.51 -4.28 6.09
N CYS A 142 -1.23 -3.43 5.34
CA CYS A 142 -2.04 -2.36 5.92
C CYS A 142 -3.13 -2.89 6.87
N SER A 143 -3.79 -4.00 6.52
CA SER A 143 -4.83 -4.62 7.35
C SER A 143 -4.27 -5.15 8.69
N HIS A 144 -3.06 -5.71 8.69
CA HIS A 144 -2.36 -6.14 9.90
C HIS A 144 -1.99 -4.96 10.79
N ILE A 145 -1.42 -3.92 10.20
CA ILE A 145 -1.07 -2.69 10.91
C ILE A 145 -2.32 -2.16 11.62
N THR A 146 -3.41 -1.91 10.88
CA THR A 146 -4.68 -1.43 11.46
C THR A 146 -5.18 -2.34 12.57
N THR A 147 -5.10 -3.67 12.39
CA THR A 147 -5.52 -4.63 13.42
C THR A 147 -4.68 -4.48 14.69
N TRP A 148 -3.36 -4.42 14.58
CA TRP A 148 -2.46 -4.27 15.73
C TRP A 148 -2.57 -2.89 16.38
N GLU A 149 -2.82 -1.83 15.60
CA GLU A 149 -3.05 -0.48 16.12
C GLU A 149 -4.34 -0.41 16.95
N VAL A 150 -5.44 -1.00 16.49
CA VAL A 150 -6.72 -0.90 17.21
C VAL A 150 -6.77 -1.87 18.40
N VAL A 151 -6.04 -2.98 18.36
CA VAL A 151 -5.84 -3.80 19.58
C VAL A 151 -5.13 -3.01 20.69
N THR A 152 -4.28 -2.04 20.32
CA THR A 152 -3.50 -1.23 21.28
C THR A 152 -4.08 0.15 21.58
N ALA A 153 -4.85 0.74 20.67
CA ALA A 153 -5.47 2.05 20.80
C ALA A 153 -7.00 1.95 20.73
N ASP A 154 -7.64 2.33 21.84
CA ASP A 154 -9.07 2.45 22.16
C ASP A 154 -10.11 1.96 21.11
N ARG A 155 -10.96 1.01 21.53
CA ARG A 155 -12.01 0.30 20.75
C ARG A 155 -13.13 1.20 20.18
N ARG A 156 -13.05 2.52 20.31
CA ARG A 156 -14.16 3.47 20.09
C ARG A 156 -14.26 4.04 18.68
N ASP A 157 -13.39 3.64 17.74
CA ASP A 157 -13.54 4.08 16.36
C ASP A 157 -14.54 3.22 15.59
N ALA A 158 -15.68 3.81 15.22
CA ALA A 158 -16.75 3.16 14.46
C ALA A 158 -16.29 2.70 13.06
N ASP A 159 -15.22 3.32 12.52
CA ASP A 159 -14.61 2.98 11.24
C ASP A 159 -13.47 1.96 11.34
N SER A 160 -13.21 1.45 12.54
CA SER A 160 -12.20 0.43 12.75
C SER A 160 -12.56 -0.89 12.05
N LEU A 161 -11.59 -1.45 11.32
CA LEU A 161 -11.63 -2.79 10.73
C LEU A 161 -12.06 -3.86 11.76
N LEU A 162 -11.73 -3.67 13.05
CA LEU A 162 -12.13 -4.55 14.17
C LEU A 162 -13.64 -4.54 14.43
N ASN A 163 -14.29 -3.38 14.28
CA ASN A 163 -15.74 -3.24 14.48
C ASN A 163 -16.53 -3.68 13.24
N ALA A 164 -15.95 -3.54 12.04
CA ALA A 164 -16.58 -3.99 10.80
C ALA A 164 -16.44 -5.50 10.55
N HIS A 165 -15.28 -6.12 10.83
CA HIS A 165 -14.95 -7.49 10.38
C HIS A 165 -14.18 -8.38 11.38
N PRO A 166 -14.79 -8.79 12.50
CA PRO A 166 -14.14 -9.67 13.48
C PRO A 166 -13.76 -11.06 12.92
N TRP A 167 -14.48 -11.57 11.91
CA TRP A 167 -14.13 -12.83 11.25
C TRP A 167 -12.89 -12.71 10.36
N PHE A 168 -12.76 -11.59 9.63
CA PHE A 168 -11.64 -11.35 8.72
C PHE A 168 -10.33 -11.28 9.51
N ILE A 169 -10.36 -10.55 10.62
CA ILE A 169 -9.21 -10.37 11.50
C ILE A 169 -8.76 -11.70 12.13
N ARG A 170 -9.70 -12.55 12.54
CA ARG A 170 -9.37 -13.87 13.09
C ARG A 170 -8.79 -14.84 12.05
N ARG A 171 -8.93 -14.53 10.76
CA ARG A 171 -8.44 -15.37 9.65
C ARG A 171 -7.37 -14.66 8.81
N LEU A 172 -6.82 -13.56 9.28
CA LEU A 172 -5.88 -12.75 8.52
C LEU A 172 -4.64 -13.59 8.14
N SER A 173 -4.09 -14.36 9.08
CA SER A 173 -2.97 -15.28 8.82
C SER A 173 -3.30 -16.39 7.79
N TRP A 174 -4.55 -16.84 7.70
CA TRP A 174 -4.96 -17.80 6.67
C TRP A 174 -4.97 -17.19 5.27
N PHE A 175 -5.38 -15.93 5.14
CA PHE A 175 -5.32 -15.20 3.88
C PHE A 175 -3.86 -14.99 3.44
N ASP A 176 -2.97 -14.66 4.38
CA ASP A 176 -1.54 -14.52 4.10
C ASP A 176 -0.91 -15.84 3.64
N ILE A 177 -1.23 -16.95 4.30
CA ILE A 177 -0.77 -18.29 3.91
C ILE A 177 -1.31 -18.64 2.52
N ALA A 178 -2.60 -18.43 2.28
CA ALA A 178 -3.21 -18.70 0.98
C ALA A 178 -2.56 -17.86 -0.14
N LEU A 179 -2.32 -16.57 0.11
CA LEU A 179 -1.62 -15.68 -0.82
C LEU A 179 -0.19 -16.17 -1.07
N GLY A 180 0.54 -16.55 -0.03
CA GLY A 180 1.91 -17.02 -0.15
C GLY A 180 2.02 -18.34 -0.92
N LEU A 181 1.13 -19.30 -0.64
CA LEU A 181 1.06 -20.57 -1.38
C LEU A 181 0.64 -20.35 -2.83
N LEU A 182 -0.34 -19.48 -3.08
CA LEU A 182 -0.76 -19.13 -4.43
C LEU A 182 0.37 -18.46 -5.23
N ALA A 183 1.14 -17.57 -4.60
CA ALA A 183 2.28 -16.94 -5.24
C ALA A 183 3.37 -17.98 -5.60
N LEU A 184 3.64 -18.96 -4.72
CA LEU A 184 4.57 -20.06 -5.02
C LEU A 184 4.10 -20.95 -6.17
N THR A 185 2.81 -21.32 -6.21
CA THR A 185 2.26 -22.15 -7.29
C THR A 185 2.30 -21.42 -8.63
N LEU A 186 1.96 -20.12 -8.65
CA LEU A 186 2.06 -19.29 -9.84
C LEU A 186 3.51 -19.09 -10.29
N ALA A 187 4.46 -18.92 -9.36
CA ALA A 187 5.88 -18.84 -9.69
C ALA A 187 6.37 -20.13 -10.37
N ALA A 188 5.99 -21.29 -9.83
CA ALA A 188 6.33 -22.58 -10.43
C ALA A 188 5.69 -22.78 -11.81
N ALA A 189 4.44 -22.35 -12.00
CA ALA A 189 3.67 -22.57 -13.22
C ALA A 189 4.08 -21.65 -14.39
N LEU A 190 4.44 -20.40 -14.12
CA LEU A 190 4.67 -19.39 -15.18
C LEU A 190 6.07 -19.48 -15.81
N GLY A 191 7.04 -20.14 -15.18
CA GLY A 191 8.35 -20.46 -15.79
C GLY A 191 9.24 -19.28 -16.17
N GLN A 192 8.82 -18.03 -15.93
CA GLN A 192 9.60 -16.82 -16.23
C GLN A 192 10.40 -16.38 -15.00
N ALA A 193 11.72 -16.26 -15.14
CA ALA A 193 12.63 -15.99 -14.02
C ALA A 193 12.30 -14.69 -13.24
N GLU A 194 11.96 -13.61 -13.94
CA GLU A 194 11.66 -12.32 -13.29
C GLU A 194 10.33 -12.35 -12.54
N ILE A 195 9.31 -13.03 -13.10
CA ILE A 195 8.02 -13.23 -12.43
C ILE A 195 8.19 -14.17 -11.22
N GLN A 196 9.02 -15.21 -11.35
CA GLN A 196 9.34 -16.12 -10.26
C GLN A 196 9.98 -15.39 -9.08
N LYS A 197 10.93 -14.49 -9.34
CA LYS A 197 11.54 -13.63 -8.31
C LYS A 197 10.50 -12.74 -7.64
N ALA A 198 9.64 -12.07 -8.41
CA ALA A 198 8.60 -11.19 -7.87
C ALA A 198 7.57 -11.95 -7.02
N LEU A 199 7.07 -13.08 -7.51
CA LEU A 199 6.12 -13.93 -6.78
C LEU A 199 6.77 -14.63 -5.59
N GLY A 200 8.05 -15.00 -5.68
CA GLY A 200 8.84 -15.52 -4.55
C GLY A 200 8.97 -14.49 -3.43
N ALA A 201 9.17 -13.22 -3.77
CA ALA A 201 9.17 -12.12 -2.80
C ALA A 201 7.80 -11.93 -2.12
N VAL A 202 6.72 -11.98 -2.91
CA VAL A 202 5.34 -11.94 -2.39
C VAL A 202 5.07 -13.11 -1.44
N ALA A 203 5.49 -14.31 -1.82
CA ALA A 203 5.35 -15.51 -1.00
C ALA A 203 6.09 -15.39 0.33
N LEU A 204 7.36 -14.96 0.29
CA LEU A 204 8.19 -14.78 1.48
C LEU A 204 7.56 -13.76 2.44
N SER A 205 7.11 -12.61 1.91
CA SER A 205 6.49 -11.58 2.73
C SER A 205 5.13 -12.00 3.28
N GLY A 206 4.29 -12.68 2.49
CA GLY A 206 2.99 -13.18 2.93
C GLY A 206 3.14 -14.20 4.06
N LEU A 207 3.99 -15.21 3.87
CA LEU A 207 4.25 -16.21 4.91
C LEU A 207 4.90 -15.58 6.17
N GLY A 208 5.74 -14.56 6.00
CA GLY A 208 6.29 -13.78 7.11
C GLY A 208 5.22 -13.03 7.90
N LEU A 209 4.27 -12.38 7.22
CA LEU A 209 3.12 -11.71 7.85
C LEU A 209 2.25 -12.71 8.63
N ALA A 210 1.97 -13.88 8.06
CA ALA A 210 1.22 -14.93 8.75
C ALA A 210 1.92 -15.37 10.05
N TRP A 211 3.23 -15.62 9.97
CA TRP A 211 4.04 -16.03 11.12
C TRP A 211 4.07 -14.98 12.23
N LEU A 212 4.12 -13.70 11.83
CA LEU A 212 4.14 -12.55 12.73
C LEU A 212 2.78 -12.34 13.38
N HIS A 213 1.69 -12.47 12.63
CA HIS A 213 0.32 -12.38 13.13
C HIS A 213 0.05 -13.41 14.22
N ASP A 214 0.43 -14.67 14.00
CA ASP A 214 0.24 -15.75 14.99
C ASP A 214 1.05 -15.50 16.28
N ARG A 215 2.07 -14.64 16.23
CA ARG A 215 2.93 -14.27 17.37
C ARG A 215 2.77 -12.82 17.82
N CYS A 216 1.74 -12.11 17.36
CA CYS A 216 1.56 -10.68 17.62
C CYS A 216 1.57 -10.35 19.12
N ASN A 217 1.03 -11.24 19.98
CA ASN A 217 1.00 -11.06 21.43
C ASN A 217 2.39 -11.06 22.11
N ARG A 218 3.47 -11.43 21.40
CA ARG A 218 4.84 -11.48 21.93
C ARG A 218 5.66 -10.22 21.66
N TYR A 219 5.16 -9.33 20.81
CA TYR A 219 5.90 -8.18 20.31
C TYR A 219 5.14 -6.88 20.55
N SER A 220 5.86 -5.75 20.58
CA SER A 220 5.22 -4.44 20.64
C SER A 220 4.56 -4.08 19.30
N ALA A 221 3.51 -3.26 19.33
CA ALA A 221 2.84 -2.80 18.11
C ALA A 221 3.80 -2.08 17.15
N ASP A 222 4.75 -1.31 17.68
CA ASP A 222 5.76 -0.62 16.86
C ASP A 222 6.71 -1.60 16.15
N PHE A 223 7.12 -2.67 16.82
CA PHE A 223 7.93 -3.71 16.20
C PHE A 223 7.15 -4.43 15.09
N LEU A 224 5.89 -4.78 15.36
CA LEU A 224 5.02 -5.45 14.38
C LEU A 224 4.82 -4.60 13.13
N ARG A 225 4.55 -3.29 13.29
CA ARG A 225 4.46 -2.33 12.19
C ARG A 225 5.74 -2.30 11.35
N ALA A 226 6.88 -2.11 12.01
CA ALA A 226 8.16 -2.06 11.32
C ALA A 226 8.45 -3.35 10.53
N MET A 227 8.13 -4.52 11.09
CA MET A 227 8.33 -5.79 10.41
C MET A 227 7.38 -5.99 9.22
N ALA A 228 6.12 -5.55 9.31
CA ALA A 228 5.18 -5.60 8.20
C ALA A 228 5.64 -4.71 7.03
N ASP A 229 6.16 -3.52 7.32
CA ASP A 229 6.74 -2.64 6.30
C ASP A 229 8.03 -3.23 5.71
N ILE A 230 8.93 -3.77 6.55
CA ILE A 230 10.17 -4.43 6.08
C ILE A 230 9.86 -5.62 5.17
N GLY A 231 8.76 -6.35 5.43
CA GLY A 231 8.30 -7.44 4.56
C GLY A 231 8.12 -7.02 3.10
N LEU A 232 7.69 -5.78 2.84
CA LEU A 232 7.52 -5.27 1.47
C LEU A 232 8.84 -5.06 0.73
N TYR A 233 9.98 -5.09 1.43
CA TYR A 233 11.32 -4.99 0.84
C TYR A 233 11.94 -6.36 0.49
N THR A 234 11.23 -7.47 0.67
CA THR A 234 11.69 -8.81 0.25
C THR A 234 12.13 -8.90 -1.21
N PRO A 235 11.60 -8.11 -2.19
CA PRO A 235 12.12 -8.15 -3.56
C PRO A 235 13.63 -7.83 -3.64
N LEU A 236 14.17 -7.01 -2.73
CA LEU A 236 15.61 -6.70 -2.71
C LEU A 236 16.48 -7.95 -2.60
N LEU A 237 16.02 -9.00 -1.93
CA LEU A 237 16.75 -10.27 -1.79
C LEU A 237 16.85 -11.05 -3.11
N PHE A 238 15.92 -10.82 -4.04
CA PHE A 238 15.85 -11.56 -5.31
C PHE A 238 16.42 -10.77 -6.49
N PHE A 239 16.45 -9.43 -6.39
CA PHE A 239 16.89 -8.54 -7.47
C PHE A 239 18.25 -7.86 -7.21
N LEU A 240 18.81 -7.94 -6.00
CA LEU A 240 20.18 -7.48 -5.71
C LEU A 240 21.24 -8.59 -5.76
N ASN A 241 20.82 -9.84 -5.98
CA ASN A 241 21.68 -11.00 -6.26
C ASN A 241 21.82 -11.22 -7.76
#